data_AF-A0A3A4VDQ0-F1
#
_entry.id   AF-A0A3A4VDQ0-F1
#
_cell.length_a   1.000
_cell.length_b   1.000
_cell.length_c   1.000
_cell.angle_alpha   90.00
_cell.angle_beta   90.00
_cell.angle_gamma   90.00
#
_symmetry.space_group_name_H-M   'P 1'
#
loop_
_entity.id
_entity.type
_entity.pdbx_description
1 polymer ?
#
loop_
_entity_poly.entity_id
_entity_poly.type
_entity_poly.pdbx_seq_one_letter_code
_entity_poly.pdbx_strand_id
1 'polypeptide(L)'
;MAKKEHNKLQTKWIILFGIALMLIIGFGLFKNNAKNGSISKEEAVAKVKALPDVINYFKRVPNGQVSVNGEEDNSYLIQVYEVKNDHTATFNWYNIDKATGEVQKEF
;
A
#
# COMPACT_ATOMS: atom_id res chain seq x y z
N MET A 1 -47.81 17.30 29.08
CA MET A 1 -46.74 16.26 29.10
C MET A 1 -46.48 15.84 27.65
N ALA A 2 -45.58 16.53 26.95
CA ALA A 2 -45.32 16.32 25.52
C ALA A 2 -44.17 15.30 25.34
N LYS A 3 -44.48 14.16 24.72
CA LYS A 3 -43.56 13.03 24.55
C LYS A 3 -42.84 13.15 23.20
N LYS A 4 -41.54 13.47 23.27
CA LYS A 4 -40.45 13.31 22.28
C LYS A 4 -40.86 12.76 20.89
N GLU A 5 -40.96 13.66 19.92
CA GLU A 5 -40.80 13.38 18.48
C GLU A 5 -39.37 13.74 17.99
N HIS A 6 -38.35 13.43 18.79
CA HIS A 6 -36.97 13.51 18.32
C HIS A 6 -36.50 12.11 17.90
N ASN A 7 -35.94 12.03 16.68
CA ASN A 7 -35.11 10.94 16.14
C ASN A 7 -35.74 9.97 15.13
N LYS A 8 -36.42 10.49 14.10
CA LYS A 8 -36.62 9.73 12.85
C LYS A 8 -35.67 10.16 11.72
N LEU A 9 -35.18 11.40 11.73
CA LEU A 9 -34.21 11.91 10.74
C LEU A 9 -32.75 11.59 11.12
N GLN A 10 -32.39 11.68 12.40
CA GLN A 10 -31.02 11.41 12.89
C GLN A 10 -30.58 9.95 12.62
N THR A 11 -31.51 9.00 12.69
CA THR A 11 -31.27 7.57 12.46
C THR A 11 -31.00 7.24 10.99
N LYS A 12 -31.48 8.04 10.04
CA LYS A 12 -31.28 7.80 8.59
C LYS A 12 -29.87 8.17 8.12
N TRP A 13 -29.25 9.20 8.71
CA TRP A 13 -27.90 9.62 8.36
C TRP A 13 -26.82 8.70 8.95
N ILE A 14 -27.04 8.12 10.13
CA ILE A 14 -26.14 7.14 10.75
C ILE A 14 -26.00 5.88 9.88
N ILE A 15 -27.08 5.43 9.26
CA ILE A 15 -27.07 4.24 8.39
C ILE A 15 -26.29 4.52 7.09
N LEU A 16 -26.44 5.71 6.50
CA LEU A 16 -25.71 6.11 5.28
C LEU A 16 -24.20 6.28 5.51
N PHE A 17 -23.78 6.83 6.66
CA PHE A 17 -22.36 6.93 7.01
C PHE A 17 -21.74 5.58 7.41
N GLY A 18 -22.50 4.68 8.06
CA GLY A 18 -22.03 3.34 8.42
C GLY A 18 -21.68 2.46 7.21
N ILE A 19 -22.46 2.56 6.12
CA ILE A 19 -22.21 1.79 4.89
C ILE A 19 -20.99 2.33 4.13
N ALA A 20 -20.78 3.66 4.10
CA ALA A 20 -19.59 4.25 3.50
C ALA A 20 -18.29 3.86 4.25
N LEU A 21 -18.35 3.71 5.58
CA LEU A 21 -17.21 3.24 6.38
C LEU A 21 -16.91 1.75 6.16
N MET A 22 -17.95 0.91 6.00
CA MET A 22 -17.77 -0.52 5.68
C MET A 22 -17.17 -0.77 4.29
N LEU A 23 -17.41 0.11 3.31
CA LEU A 23 -16.79 -0.01 1.99
C LEU A 23 -15.30 0.37 1.99
N ILE A 24 -14.88 1.31 2.85
CA ILE A 24 -13.46 1.66 3.01
C ILE A 24 -12.70 0.54 3.73
N ILE A 25 -13.31 -0.11 4.72
CA ILE A 25 -12.73 -1.27 5.40
C ILE A 25 -12.73 -2.51 4.48
N GLY A 26 -13.77 -2.68 3.64
CA GLY A 26 -13.88 -3.78 2.69
C GLY A 26 -12.87 -3.73 1.54
N PHE A 27 -12.45 -2.54 1.11
CA PHE A 27 -11.41 -2.39 0.08
C PHE A 27 -9.98 -2.52 0.65
N GLY A 28 -9.79 -2.21 1.94
CA GLY A 28 -8.49 -2.34 2.61
C GLY A 28 -8.12 -3.75 3.06
N LEU A 29 -9.08 -4.69 3.12
CA LEU A 29 -8.87 -6.05 3.64
C LEU A 29 -8.85 -7.16 2.59
N PHE A 30 -9.13 -6.88 1.32
CA PHE A 30 -9.15 -7.90 0.27
C PHE A 30 -7.94 -7.83 -0.66
N LYS A 31 -6.78 -8.31 -0.17
CA LYS A 31 -5.85 -9.07 -1.01
C LYS A 31 -4.84 -9.94 -0.26
N ASN A 32 -5.19 -10.53 0.88
CA ASN A 32 -4.48 -11.73 1.33
C ASN A 32 -4.99 -12.95 0.54
N ASN A 33 -4.57 -13.05 -0.72
CA ASN A 33 -4.37 -14.38 -1.30
C ASN A 33 -3.11 -14.94 -0.61
N ALA A 34 -3.24 -15.35 0.65
CA ALA A 34 -2.30 -16.25 1.27
C ALA A 34 -2.43 -17.60 0.54
N LYS A 35 -1.87 -17.66 -0.68
CA LYS A 35 -1.35 -18.91 -1.19
C LYS A 35 -0.30 -19.32 -0.16
N ASN A 36 -0.33 -20.55 0.32
CA ASN A 36 0.75 -21.14 1.11
C ASN A 36 2.03 -21.23 0.27
N GLY A 37 2.66 -20.09 0.00
CA GLY A 37 3.78 -19.93 -0.91
C GLY A 37 4.25 -18.49 -0.90
N SER A 38 5.56 -18.31 -0.86
CA SER A 38 6.23 -17.01 -0.87
C SER A 38 5.68 -16.06 -1.93
N ILE A 39 5.61 -14.77 -1.62
CA ILE A 39 5.30 -13.73 -2.60
C ILE A 39 6.32 -13.73 -3.75
N SER A 40 5.85 -13.39 -4.95
CA SER A 40 6.70 -13.26 -6.13
C SER A 40 7.47 -11.93 -6.14
N LYS A 41 8.50 -11.83 -6.98
CA LYS A 41 9.22 -10.57 -7.22
C LYS A 41 8.31 -9.48 -7.77
N GLU A 42 7.42 -9.86 -8.69
CA GLU A 42 6.46 -8.96 -9.31
C GLU A 42 5.47 -8.43 -8.27
N GLU A 43 5.03 -9.29 -7.35
CA GLU A 43 4.18 -8.90 -6.23
C GLU A 43 4.91 -7.97 -5.24
N ALA A 44 6.18 -8.25 -4.92
CA ALA A 44 7.00 -7.39 -4.08
C ALA A 44 7.18 -5.99 -4.69
N VAL A 45 7.50 -5.93 -5.99
CA VAL A 45 7.59 -4.66 -6.74
C VAL A 45 6.24 -3.94 -6.76
N ALA A 46 5.14 -4.66 -6.97
CA ALA A 46 3.80 -4.07 -6.96
C ALA A 46 3.44 -3.48 -5.59
N LYS A 47 3.79 -4.17 -4.49
CA LYS A 47 3.62 -3.68 -3.12
C LYS A 47 4.39 -2.37 -2.91
N VAL A 48 5.67 -2.32 -3.30
CA VAL A 48 6.49 -1.09 -3.18
C VAL A 48 5.92 0.05 -4.03
N LYS A 49 5.50 -0.21 -5.28
CA LYS A 49 4.86 0.80 -6.14
C LYS A 49 3.56 1.36 -5.56
N ALA A 50 2.86 0.60 -4.73
CA ALA A 50 1.61 1.02 -4.09
C ALA A 50 1.82 1.86 -2.82
N LEU A 51 3.06 2.04 -2.34
CA LEU A 51 3.33 2.84 -1.15
C LEU A 51 3.09 4.34 -1.42
N PRO A 52 2.46 5.08 -0.49
CA PRO A 52 2.11 6.49 -0.70
C PRO A 52 3.30 7.40 -1.00
N ASP A 53 4.44 7.15 -0.36
CA ASP A 53 5.68 7.90 -0.55
C ASP A 53 6.31 7.63 -1.92
N VAL A 54 6.30 6.37 -2.39
CA VAL A 54 6.74 5.98 -3.74
C VAL A 54 5.83 6.59 -4.81
N ILE A 55 4.51 6.55 -4.61
CA ILE A 55 3.55 7.22 -5.50
C ILE A 55 3.84 8.73 -5.56
N ASN A 56 4.07 9.36 -4.41
CA ASN A 56 4.39 10.78 -4.36
C ASN A 56 5.76 11.11 -4.96
N TYR A 57 6.73 10.20 -4.85
CA TYR A 57 8.02 10.30 -5.54
C TYR A 57 7.83 10.31 -7.05
N PHE A 58 7.07 9.36 -7.62
CA PHE A 58 6.83 9.30 -9.07
C PHE A 58 6.04 10.48 -9.64
N LYS A 59 5.25 11.19 -8.82
CA LYS A 59 4.66 12.48 -9.23
C LYS A 59 5.72 13.57 -9.47
N ARG A 60 6.82 13.54 -8.70
CA ARG A 60 7.92 14.51 -8.82
C ARG A 60 9.01 14.05 -9.79
N VAL A 61 9.17 12.73 -9.93
CA VAL A 61 10.20 12.07 -10.74
C VAL A 61 9.53 11.04 -11.66
N PRO A 62 8.97 11.47 -12.81
CA PRO A 62 8.17 10.60 -13.68
C PRO A 62 8.93 9.44 -14.33
N ASN A 63 10.26 9.55 -14.43
CA ASN A 63 11.18 8.51 -14.91
C ASN A 63 11.71 7.60 -13.79
N GLY A 64 11.17 7.72 -12.58
CA GLY A 64 11.52 6.85 -11.47
C GLY A 64 11.19 5.38 -11.74
N GLN A 65 11.99 4.49 -11.16
CA GLN A 65 11.96 3.05 -11.37
C GLN A 65 11.86 2.32 -10.04
N VAL A 66 11.30 1.11 -10.07
CA VAL A 66 11.32 0.15 -8.95
C VAL A 66 11.88 -1.16 -9.49
N SER A 67 12.93 -1.68 -8.89
CA SER A 67 13.54 -2.94 -9.29
C SER A 67 13.95 -3.77 -8.09
N VAL A 68 13.85 -5.09 -8.22
CA VAL A 68 14.52 -6.01 -7.28
C VAL A 68 16.02 -5.94 -7.56
N ASN A 69 16.79 -5.47 -6.60
CA ASN A 69 18.24 -5.31 -6.71
C ASN A 69 18.98 -6.43 -5.93
N GLY A 70 18.33 -7.02 -4.93
CA GLY A 70 18.86 -8.16 -4.20
C GLY A 70 17.78 -9.17 -3.83
N GLU A 71 18.20 -10.40 -3.61
CA GLU A 71 17.36 -11.47 -3.10
C GLU A 71 18.16 -12.24 -2.05
N GLU A 72 17.63 -12.28 -0.83
CA GLU A 72 18.14 -13.11 0.27
C GLU A 72 17.16 -14.26 0.52
N ASP A 73 17.49 -15.22 1.38
CA ASP A 73 16.67 -16.43 1.57
C ASP A 73 15.20 -16.11 1.87
N ASN A 74 14.97 -15.15 2.77
CA ASN A 74 13.64 -14.79 3.24
C ASN A 74 13.14 -13.44 2.72
N SER A 75 13.89 -12.71 1.90
CA SER A 75 13.46 -11.37 1.48
C SER A 75 13.89 -10.95 0.09
N TYR A 76 13.17 -9.96 -0.44
CA TYR A 76 13.58 -9.20 -1.61
C TYR A 76 14.04 -7.80 -1.21
N LEU A 77 15.22 -7.41 -1.67
CA LEU A 77 15.71 -6.05 -1.57
C LEU A 77 15.28 -5.28 -2.82
N ILE A 78 14.39 -4.32 -2.64
CA ILE A 78 13.83 -3.49 -3.71
C ILE A 78 14.37 -2.08 -3.61
N GLN A 79 14.87 -1.56 -4.73
CA GLN A 79 15.34 -0.20 -4.86
C GLN A 79 14.30 0.64 -5.59
N VAL A 80 14.04 1.85 -5.10
CA VAL A 80 13.32 2.90 -5.81
C VAL A 80 14.32 4.01 -6.15
N TYR A 81 14.45 4.33 -7.44
CA TYR A 81 15.51 5.21 -7.92
C TYR A 81 15.11 5.92 -9.21
N GLU A 82 15.92 6.90 -9.62
CA GLU A 82 15.91 7.45 -10.98
C GLU A 82 17.29 7.30 -11.61
N VAL A 83 17.31 7.26 -12.95
CA VAL A 83 18.54 7.40 -13.72
C VAL A 83 18.55 8.78 -14.35
N LYS A 84 19.59 9.56 -14.04
CA LYS A 84 19.78 10.92 -14.56
C LYS A 84 21.25 11.11 -14.94
N ASN A 85 21.49 11.44 -16.21
CA ASN A 85 22.85 11.63 -16.75
C ASN A 85 23.78 10.45 -16.43
N ASP A 86 23.33 9.23 -16.67
CA ASP A 86 24.05 7.98 -16.36
C ASP A 86 24.38 7.73 -14.88
N HIS A 87 23.83 8.54 -13.97
CA HIS A 87 23.90 8.32 -12.53
C HIS A 87 22.58 7.80 -11.97
N THR A 88 22.67 6.81 -11.09
CA THR A 88 21.53 6.31 -10.32
C THR A 88 21.38 7.10 -9.02
N ALA A 89 20.29 7.84 -8.87
CA ALA A 89 19.93 8.50 -7.63
C ALA A 89 18.86 7.67 -6.91
N THR A 90 19.23 7.12 -5.75
CA THR A 90 18.31 6.28 -4.97
C THR A 90 17.39 7.16 -4.15
N PHE A 91 16.08 6.93 -4.27
CA PHE A 91 15.09 7.50 -3.38
C PHE A 91 15.04 6.73 -2.06
N ASN A 92 14.91 5.40 -2.14
CA ASN A 92 14.87 4.54 -0.95
C ASN A 92 15.13 3.07 -1.30
N TRP A 93 15.33 2.27 -0.25
CA TRP A 93 15.40 0.81 -0.27
C TRP A 93 14.30 0.22 0.60
N TYR A 94 13.74 -0.90 0.14
CA TYR A 94 12.69 -1.63 0.83
C TYR A 94 13.06 -3.10 0.91
N ASN A 95 12.97 -3.67 2.09
CA ASN A 95 13.14 -5.08 2.36
C ASN A 95 11.77 -5.73 2.49
N ILE A 96 11.48 -6.71 1.63
CA ILE A 96 10.16 -7.36 1.57
C ILE A 96 10.28 -8.80 2.03
N ASP A 97 9.64 -9.15 3.14
CA ASP A 97 9.61 -10.53 3.62
C ASP A 97 8.84 -11.41 2.62
N LYS A 98 9.48 -12.49 2.15
CA LYS A 98 8.91 -13.36 1.12
C LYS A 98 7.70 -14.13 1.62
N ALA A 99 7.61 -14.47 2.90
CA ALA A 99 6.53 -15.29 3.44
C ALA A 99 5.24 -14.49 3.67
N THR A 100 5.38 -13.26 4.15
CA THR A 100 4.28 -12.40 4.61
C THR A 100 4.01 -11.23 3.66
N GLY A 101 5.01 -10.85 2.85
CA GLY A 101 4.97 -9.64 2.05
C GLY A 101 4.94 -8.37 2.88
N GLU A 102 5.43 -8.41 4.13
CA GLU A 102 5.69 -7.25 4.96
C GLU A 102 6.75 -6.37 4.30
N VAL A 103 6.53 -5.06 4.31
CA VAL A 103 7.42 -4.07 3.68
C VAL A 103 8.12 -3.29 4.78
N GLN A 104 9.45 -3.38 4.82
CA GLN A 104 10.29 -2.60 5.72
C GLN A 104 11.07 -1.59 4.91
N LYS A 105 11.01 -0.32 5.34
CA LYS A 105 11.78 0.78 4.75
C LYS A 105 13.13 0.87 5.46
N GLU A 106 14.21 1.01 4.69
CA GLU A 106 15.56 1.03 5.25
C GLU A 106 16.10 2.44 5.52
N PHE A 107 15.73 3.47 4.73
CA PHE A 107 16.32 4.82 4.82
C PHE A 107 15.30 5.97 4.80
#